data_AF-A0A0Q6ZDY9-F1
#
_entry.id   AF-A0A0Q6ZDY9-F1
#
_cell.length_a   1.000
_cell.length_b   1.000
_cell.length_c   1.000
_cell.angle_alpha   90.00
_cell.angle_beta   90.00
_cell.angle_gamma   90.00
#
_symmetry.space_group_name_H-M   'P 1'
#
loop_
_entity.id
_entity.type
_entity.pdbx_description
1 polymer ?
#
loop_
_entity_poly.entity_id
_entity_poly.type
_entity_poly.pdbx_seq_one_letter_code
_entity_poly.pdbx_strand_id
1 'polypeptide(L)'
;MADDDQTEEGAAAADAASPKTKRKLIIMAAAAVVLFGALGGGGWFFFLRGHGEKHAEAAPPKPPVFLDVPDILVNLANLPGERIQYLKVKVTLEVKDQPLVETIKPTIPRVTDLFQTYLRELRPSDLNGSVGLFRLKEELTRRVNAAISPSQVNAVLFKEIIVQ
;
A
#
# COMPACT_ATOMS: atom_id res chain seq x y z
N MET A 1 -4.21 -75.67 -77.16
CA MET A 1 -5.56 -75.97 -77.68
C MET A 1 -6.42 -76.27 -76.45
N ALA A 2 -7.37 -75.37 -76.15
CA ALA A 2 -8.42 -75.41 -75.09
C ALA A 2 -7.90 -75.49 -73.63
N ASP A 3 -7.89 -74.44 -72.80
CA ASP A 3 -8.93 -73.52 -72.23
C ASP A 3 -9.99 -74.14 -71.30
N ASP A 4 -9.95 -73.60 -70.07
CA ASP A 4 -10.99 -73.32 -69.05
C ASP A 4 -11.92 -74.43 -68.56
N ASP A 5 -11.97 -74.78 -67.27
CA ASP A 5 -12.35 -74.06 -66.03
C ASP A 5 -13.81 -74.36 -65.61
N GLN A 6 -14.08 -74.22 -64.30
CA GLN A 6 -15.34 -74.31 -63.54
C GLN A 6 -15.59 -75.64 -62.80
N THR A 7 -15.51 -75.73 -61.47
CA THR A 7 -16.43 -75.25 -60.38
C THR A 7 -17.85 -75.84 -60.52
N GLU A 8 -18.58 -76.33 -59.52
CA GLU A 8 -18.58 -76.30 -58.05
C GLU A 8 -19.65 -77.32 -57.53
N GLU A 9 -19.97 -77.30 -56.22
CA GLU A 9 -20.96 -78.07 -55.42
C GLU A 9 -20.44 -79.36 -54.77
N GLY A 10 -20.56 -79.62 -53.47
CA GLY A 10 -21.26 -79.04 -52.31
C GLY A 10 -21.08 -80.05 -51.16
N ALA A 11 -21.29 -79.82 -49.87
CA ALA A 11 -21.95 -78.76 -49.11
C ALA A 11 -21.65 -78.98 -47.61
N ALA A 12 -22.00 -77.96 -46.82
CA ALA A 12 -22.35 -77.93 -45.38
C ALA A 12 -21.23 -78.19 -44.35
N ALA A 13 -20.77 -77.18 -43.57
CA ALA A 13 -21.44 -76.44 -42.47
C ALA A 13 -20.90 -76.96 -41.12
N ALA A 14 -20.68 -76.23 -40.02
CA ALA A 14 -20.86 -74.83 -39.57
C ALA A 14 -19.87 -74.67 -38.36
N ASP A 15 -19.06 -73.61 -38.27
CA ASP A 15 -19.32 -72.29 -37.65
C ASP A 15 -19.15 -72.23 -36.11
N ALA A 16 -18.31 -71.30 -35.62
CA ALA A 16 -18.59 -70.35 -34.52
C ALA A 16 -17.34 -69.62 -33.96
N ALA A 17 -17.13 -68.40 -34.47
CA ALA A 17 -16.79 -67.08 -33.86
C ALA A 17 -15.97 -66.85 -32.56
N SER A 18 -15.22 -65.73 -32.58
CA SER A 18 -14.27 -65.11 -31.63
C SER A 18 -14.87 -64.06 -30.65
N PRO A 19 -14.10 -63.46 -29.70
CA PRO A 19 -14.48 -62.19 -29.06
C PRO A 19 -13.38 -61.08 -29.06
N LYS A 20 -13.68 -59.95 -29.72
CA LYS A 20 -12.84 -58.72 -29.87
C LYS A 20 -12.99 -57.67 -28.74
N THR A 21 -13.64 -57.99 -27.62
CA THR A 21 -14.16 -56.97 -26.67
C THR A 21 -13.16 -56.47 -25.62
N LYS A 22 -12.12 -57.25 -25.26
CA LYS A 22 -11.19 -56.91 -24.16
C LYS A 22 -10.17 -55.82 -24.49
N ARG A 23 -9.82 -55.62 -25.78
CA ARG A 23 -8.81 -54.63 -26.21
C ARG A 23 -9.30 -53.17 -26.15
N LYS A 24 -10.60 -52.92 -26.32
CA LYS A 24 -11.18 -51.56 -26.30
C LYS A 24 -11.23 -50.95 -24.89
N LEU A 25 -11.41 -51.78 -23.86
CA LEU A 25 -11.40 -51.35 -22.46
C LEU A 25 -10.00 -50.91 -21.98
N ILE A 26 -8.95 -51.61 -22.42
CA ILE A 26 -7.57 -51.28 -22.05
C ILE A 26 -7.13 -49.95 -22.67
N ILE A 27 -7.55 -49.69 -23.92
CA ILE A 27 -7.26 -48.42 -24.62
C ILE A 27 -8.00 -47.24 -23.96
N MET A 28 -9.26 -47.44 -23.54
CA MET A 28 -10.01 -46.42 -22.78
C MET A 28 -9.38 -46.13 -21.41
N ALA A 29 -8.91 -47.14 -20.69
CA ALA A 29 -8.23 -46.96 -19.41
C ALA A 29 -6.89 -46.21 -19.58
N ALA A 30 -6.11 -46.54 -20.61
CA ALA A 30 -4.88 -45.83 -20.92
C ALA A 30 -5.12 -44.36 -21.31
N ALA A 31 -6.16 -44.07 -22.09
CA ALA A 31 -6.54 -42.71 -22.46
C ALA A 31 -6.98 -41.88 -21.24
N ALA A 32 -7.73 -42.48 -20.30
CA ALA A 32 -8.13 -41.82 -19.06
C ALA A 32 -6.92 -41.50 -18.16
N VAL A 33 -5.95 -42.40 -18.05
CA VAL A 33 -4.72 -42.16 -17.25
C VAL A 33 -3.88 -41.04 -17.85
N VAL A 34 -3.77 -40.96 -19.18
CA VAL A 34 -3.06 -39.86 -19.85
C VAL A 34 -3.79 -38.52 -19.65
N LEU A 35 -5.12 -38.51 -19.72
CA LEU A 35 -5.92 -37.30 -19.52
C LEU A 35 -5.84 -36.79 -18.08
N PHE A 36 -5.95 -37.68 -17.09
CA PHE A 36 -5.79 -37.31 -15.68
C PHE A 36 -4.34 -36.98 -15.30
N GLY A 37 -3.35 -37.62 -15.92
CA GLY A 37 -1.94 -37.28 -15.76
C GLY A 37 -1.58 -35.90 -16.33
N ALA A 38 -2.18 -35.50 -17.46
CA ALA A 38 -2.01 -34.18 -18.04
C ALA A 38 -2.72 -33.08 -17.22
N LEU A 39 -3.92 -33.35 -16.68
CA LEU A 39 -4.64 -32.41 -15.82
C LEU A 39 -3.99 -32.28 -14.42
N GLY A 40 -3.56 -33.39 -13.82
CA GLY A 40 -2.88 -33.41 -12.52
C GLY A 40 -1.46 -32.87 -12.58
N GLY A 41 -0.67 -33.27 -13.58
CA GLY A 41 0.70 -32.80 -13.78
C GLY A 41 0.77 -31.37 -14.30
N GLY A 42 -0.12 -30.99 -15.23
CA GLY A 42 -0.24 -29.62 -15.72
C GLY A 42 -0.78 -28.66 -14.65
N GLY A 43 -1.77 -29.09 -13.86
CA GLY A 43 -2.30 -28.34 -12.73
C GLY A 43 -1.27 -28.15 -11.60
N TRP A 44 -0.52 -29.21 -11.24
CA TRP A 44 0.56 -29.14 -10.25
C TRP A 44 1.72 -28.25 -10.73
N PHE A 45 2.12 -28.35 -12.00
CA PHE A 45 3.18 -27.52 -12.57
C PHE A 45 2.76 -26.04 -12.67
N PHE A 46 1.51 -25.73 -13.04
CA PHE A 46 0.99 -24.36 -13.03
C PHE A 46 0.82 -23.81 -11.60
N PHE A 47 0.41 -24.65 -10.65
CA PHE A 47 0.25 -24.27 -9.24
C PHE A 47 1.61 -24.01 -8.57
N LEU A 48 2.62 -24.85 -8.81
CA LEU A 48 4.00 -24.60 -8.33
C LEU A 48 4.67 -23.40 -9.01
N ARG A 49 4.31 -23.09 -10.26
CA ARG A 49 4.87 -21.96 -11.01
C ARG A 49 4.12 -20.64 -10.77
N GLY A 50 2.97 -20.69 -10.10
CA GLY A 50 2.12 -19.54 -9.79
C GLY A 50 2.39 -18.84 -8.45
N HIS A 51 3.20 -19.43 -7.57
CA HIS A 51 3.47 -18.88 -6.23
C HIS A 51 4.70 -17.96 -6.16
N GLY A 52 5.02 -17.30 -7.28
CA GLY A 52 5.99 -16.22 -7.34
C GLY A 52 5.32 -14.88 -7.07
N GLU A 53 4.65 -14.73 -5.92
CA GLU A 53 4.41 -13.40 -5.38
C GLU A 53 5.80 -12.81 -5.10
N LYS A 54 6.28 -12.02 -6.06
CA LYS A 54 7.26 -10.98 -5.77
C LYS A 54 6.60 -10.09 -4.73
N HIS A 55 6.81 -10.42 -3.47
CA HIS A 55 6.87 -9.43 -2.41
C HIS A 55 7.84 -8.38 -2.94
N ALA A 56 7.29 -7.33 -3.55
CA ALA A 56 8.01 -6.10 -3.75
C ALA A 56 8.39 -5.68 -2.34
N GLU A 57 9.62 -5.97 -1.98
CA GLU A 57 10.23 -5.49 -0.75
C GLU A 57 10.00 -3.99 -0.76
N ALA A 58 9.08 -3.54 0.09
CA ALA A 58 8.72 -2.15 0.17
C ALA A 58 10.01 -1.40 0.44
N ALA A 59 10.41 -0.54 -0.50
CA ALA A 59 11.62 0.26 -0.34
C ALA A 59 11.59 0.86 1.07
N PRO A 60 12.72 0.79 1.82
CA PRO A 60 12.74 1.25 3.19
C PRO A 60 12.19 2.68 3.25
N PRO A 61 11.33 3.00 4.23
CA PRO A 61 10.71 4.31 4.31
C PRO A 61 11.83 5.36 4.28
N LYS A 62 11.76 6.27 3.30
CA LYS A 62 12.71 7.38 3.20
C LYS A 62 12.71 8.11 4.54
N PRO A 63 13.89 8.48 5.08
CA PRO A 63 13.94 9.20 6.34
C PRO A 63 13.16 10.51 6.22
N PRO A 64 12.37 10.89 7.23
CA PRO A 64 11.65 12.15 7.21
C PRO A 64 12.63 13.31 7.12
N VAL A 65 12.22 14.37 6.42
CA VAL A 65 12.99 15.60 6.26
C VAL A 65 12.38 16.67 7.13
N PHE A 66 13.23 17.48 7.74
CA PHE A 66 12.83 18.53 8.67
C PHE A 66 12.99 19.90 8.02
N LEU A 67 11.93 20.71 8.04
CA LEU A 67 11.91 22.07 7.55
C LEU A 67 11.71 23.04 8.71
N ASP A 68 12.71 23.89 8.95
CA ASP A 68 12.65 24.87 10.04
C ASP A 68 11.75 26.05 9.68
N VAL A 69 10.93 26.45 10.65
CA VAL A 69 10.11 27.65 10.61
C VAL A 69 10.84 28.75 11.40
N PRO A 70 10.79 30.03 10.97
CA PRO A 70 11.35 31.12 11.74
C PRO A 70 10.86 31.15 13.19
N ASP A 71 11.72 31.59 14.10
CA ASP A 71 11.39 31.79 15.51
C ASP A 71 10.18 32.72 15.65
N ILE A 72 9.22 32.33 16.50
CA ILE A 72 7.99 33.08 16.72
C ILE A 72 7.96 33.59 18.15
N LEU A 73 7.74 34.89 18.30
CA LEU A 73 7.51 35.53 19.59
C LEU A 73 6.18 36.28 19.53
N VAL A 74 5.24 35.87 20.38
CA VAL A 74 3.90 36.47 20.46
C VAL A 74 3.52 36.74 21.91
N ASN A 75 2.62 37.69 22.12
CA ASN A 75 1.96 37.85 23.41
C ASN A 75 0.80 36.85 23.51
N LEU A 76 0.63 36.24 24.67
CA LEU A 76 -0.51 35.38 24.98
C LEU A 76 -1.75 36.22 25.31
N ALA A 77 -2.92 35.60 25.21
CA ALA A 77 -4.18 36.15 25.68
C ALA A 77 -4.18 36.16 27.22
N ASN A 78 -4.38 37.34 27.80
CA ASN A 78 -4.42 37.55 29.26
C ASN A 78 -5.72 38.28 29.64
N LEU A 79 -6.15 38.10 30.88
CA LEU A 79 -7.31 38.82 31.40
C LEU A 79 -6.97 40.29 31.66
N PRO A 80 -7.96 41.21 31.64
CA PRO A 80 -7.75 42.60 32.00
C PRO A 80 -7.13 42.73 33.41
N GLY A 81 -5.95 43.36 33.49
CA GLY A 81 -5.21 43.55 34.75
C GLY A 81 -4.11 42.53 35.03
N GLU A 82 -3.97 41.49 34.21
CA GLU A 82 -2.86 40.53 34.30
C GLU A 82 -1.59 41.03 33.58
N ARG A 83 -0.43 40.52 33.99
CA ARG A 83 0.84 40.79 33.30
C ARG A 83 0.79 40.17 31.90
N ILE A 84 1.21 40.94 30.90
CA ILE A 84 1.38 40.43 29.54
C ILE A 84 2.46 39.35 29.56
N GLN A 85 2.05 38.13 29.24
CA GLN A 85 2.96 37.01 29.05
C GLN A 85 3.34 36.85 27.58
N TYR A 86 4.59 36.52 27.33
CA TYR A 86 5.13 36.28 26.01
C TYR A 86 5.42 34.80 25.81
N LEU A 87 5.07 34.28 24.65
CA LEU A 87 5.38 32.94 24.21
C LEU A 87 6.42 33.04 23.10
N LYS A 88 7.60 32.45 23.35
CA LYS A 88 8.63 32.20 22.34
C LYS A 88 8.60 30.74 21.95
N VAL A 89 8.49 30.46 20.65
CA VAL A 89 8.45 29.10 20.11
C VAL A 89 9.42 28.96 18.95
N LYS A 90 10.14 27.83 18.94
CA LYS A 90 10.87 27.35 17.77
C LYS A 90 10.21 26.09 17.25
N VAL A 91 9.85 26.12 15.97
CA VAL A 91 9.06 25.06 15.33
C VAL A 91 9.79 24.49 14.13
N THR A 92 9.65 23.18 13.95
CA THR A 92 10.12 22.46 12.77
C THR A 92 8.98 21.61 12.23
N LEU A 93 8.81 21.64 10.91
CA LEU A 93 7.84 20.81 10.21
C LEU A 93 8.51 19.49 9.80
N GLU A 94 7.89 18.38 10.13
CA GLU A 94 8.28 17.07 9.63
C GLU A 94 7.59 16.82 8.28
N VAL A 95 8.40 16.58 7.25
CA VAL A 95 7.97 16.42 5.87
C VAL A 95 8.42 15.05 5.37
N LYS A 96 7.61 14.43 4.51
CA LYS A 96 7.89 13.08 3.98
C LYS A 96 9.21 12.98 3.21
N ASP A 97 9.54 13.98 2.39
CA ASP A 97 10.71 13.96 1.53
C ASP A 97 11.19 15.35 1.09
N GLN A 98 12.40 15.39 0.52
CA GLN A 98 13.09 16.62 0.11
C GLN A 98 12.35 17.43 -0.99
N PRO A 99 11.75 16.82 -2.04
CA PRO A 99 11.01 17.57 -3.06
C PRO A 99 9.82 18.35 -2.49
N LEU A 100 9.14 17.78 -1.50
CA LEU A 100 8.01 18.43 -0.85
C LEU A 100 8.45 19.65 -0.03
N VAL A 101 9.65 19.61 0.56
CA VAL A 101 10.25 20.77 1.23
C VAL A 101 10.41 21.96 0.29
N GLU A 102 10.85 21.74 -0.95
CA GLU A 102 10.99 22.83 -1.94
C GLU A 102 9.64 23.44 -2.33
N THR A 103 8.58 22.63 -2.31
CA THR A 103 7.21 23.07 -2.57
C THR A 103 6.62 23.85 -1.40
N ILE A 104 6.93 23.45 -0.16
CA ILE A 104 6.42 24.09 1.07
C ILE A 104 7.20 25.35 1.43
N LYS A 105 8.50 25.42 1.15
CA LYS A 105 9.37 26.58 1.49
C LYS A 105 8.77 27.95 1.14
N PRO A 106 8.21 28.19 -0.06
CA PRO A 106 7.57 29.47 -0.40
C PRO A 106 6.35 29.81 0.44
N THR A 107 5.70 28.80 1.03
CA THR A 107 4.50 28.97 1.88
C THR A 107 4.85 29.24 3.35
N ILE A 108 6.12 29.13 3.75
CA ILE A 108 6.57 29.35 5.13
C ILE A 108 6.10 30.70 5.71
N PRO A 109 6.15 31.85 4.99
CA PRO A 109 5.63 33.11 5.52
C PRO A 109 4.15 33.03 5.92
N ARG A 110 3.33 32.31 5.14
CA ARG A 110 1.90 32.08 5.44
C ARG A 110 1.71 31.18 6.66
N VAL A 111 2.55 30.15 6.80
CA VAL A 111 2.55 29.27 7.98
C VAL A 111 2.92 30.06 9.24
N THR A 112 3.95 30.90 9.15
CA THR A 112 4.38 31.76 10.26
C THR A 112 3.28 32.74 10.69
N ASP A 113 2.60 33.37 9.73
CA ASP A 113 1.46 34.27 10.01
C ASP A 113 0.32 33.53 10.74
N LEU A 114 -0.08 32.35 10.25
CA LEU A 114 -1.08 31.51 10.90
C LEU A 114 -0.71 31.10 12.33
N PHE A 115 0.56 30.76 12.54
CA PHE A 115 1.07 30.46 13.88
C PHE A 115 1.01 31.69 14.76
N GLN A 116 1.39 32.87 14.27
CA GLN A 116 1.32 34.10 15.06
C GLN A 116 -0.11 34.45 15.47
N THR A 117 -1.08 34.35 14.57
CA THR A 117 -2.49 34.61 14.88
C THR A 117 -2.99 33.63 15.95
N TYR A 118 -2.79 32.34 15.72
CA TYR A 118 -3.33 31.32 16.63
C TYR A 118 -2.63 31.31 18.00
N LEU A 119 -1.31 31.41 18.04
CA LEU A 119 -0.55 31.39 19.29
C LEU A 119 -0.88 32.60 20.17
N ARG A 120 -1.25 33.74 19.57
CA ARG A 120 -1.69 34.94 20.31
C ARG A 120 -3.03 34.77 21.01
N GLU A 121 -3.89 33.88 20.51
CA GLU A 121 -5.20 33.58 21.11
C GLU A 121 -5.09 32.63 22.31
N LEU A 122 -3.93 31.97 22.48
CA LEU A 122 -3.72 31.03 23.58
C LEU A 122 -3.55 31.74 24.91
N ARG A 123 -4.07 31.11 25.96
CA ARG A 123 -3.83 31.53 27.34
C ARG A 123 -2.67 30.72 27.94
N PRO A 124 -1.99 31.26 28.95
CA PRO A 124 -0.94 30.52 29.68
C PRO A 124 -1.41 29.16 30.20
N SER A 125 -2.67 29.07 30.64
CA SER A 125 -3.28 27.82 31.11
C SER A 125 -3.38 26.74 30.03
N ASP A 126 -3.49 27.13 28.76
CA ASP A 126 -3.64 26.19 27.64
C ASP A 126 -2.29 25.53 27.29
N LEU A 127 -1.18 26.14 27.71
CA LEU A 127 0.20 25.66 27.52
C LEU A 127 0.72 24.85 28.72
N ASN A 128 -0.02 24.85 29.83
CA ASN A 128 0.41 24.18 31.05
C ASN A 128 0.26 22.66 30.95
N GLY A 129 1.33 21.96 31.29
CA GLY A 129 1.39 20.50 31.30
C GLY A 129 1.56 19.87 29.92
N SER A 130 1.79 18.56 29.91
CA SER A 130 2.06 17.78 28.69
C SER A 130 0.87 17.70 27.73
N VAL A 131 -0.35 17.65 28.28
CA VAL A 131 -1.59 17.54 27.50
C VAL A 131 -1.85 18.82 26.69
N GLY A 132 -1.61 20.00 27.28
CA GLY A 132 -1.78 21.28 26.60
C GLY A 132 -0.85 21.39 25.38
N LEU A 133 0.43 21.07 25.58
CA LEU A 133 1.42 21.05 24.49
C LEU A 133 1.10 20.01 23.41
N PHE A 134 0.58 18.84 23.78
CA PHE A 134 0.16 17.84 22.81
C PHE A 134 -0.99 18.34 21.92
N ARG A 135 -2.05 18.89 22.54
CA ARG A 135 -3.17 19.50 21.80
C ARG A 135 -2.71 20.64 20.90
N LEU A 136 -1.77 21.45 21.39
CA LEU A 136 -1.19 22.54 20.62
C LEU A 136 -0.50 22.00 19.35
N LYS A 137 0.31 20.94 19.47
CA LYS A 137 0.97 20.31 18.30
C LYS A 137 -0.04 19.81 17.28
N GLU A 138 -1.10 19.13 17.73
CA GLU A 138 -2.14 18.61 16.83
C GLU A 138 -2.87 19.73 16.09
N GLU A 139 -3.27 20.78 16.82
CA GLU A 139 -3.95 21.94 16.24
C GLU A 139 -3.07 22.68 15.23
N LEU A 140 -1.79 22.92 15.57
CA LEU A 140 -0.85 23.52 14.62
C LEU A 140 -0.69 22.65 13.38
N THR A 141 -0.51 21.34 13.54
CA THR A 141 -0.34 20.41 12.40
C THR A 141 -1.55 20.45 11.47
N ARG A 142 -2.76 20.43 12.04
CA ARG A 142 -4.01 20.55 11.29
C ARG A 142 -4.08 21.88 10.53
N ARG A 143 -3.73 22.99 11.17
CA ARG A 143 -3.78 24.33 10.57
C ARG A 143 -2.74 24.50 9.46
N VAL A 144 -1.53 23.98 9.64
CA VAL A 144 -0.51 23.96 8.56
C VAL A 144 -1.04 23.19 7.37
N ASN A 145 -1.51 21.96 7.55
CA ASN A 145 -1.98 21.12 6.46
C ASN A 145 -3.14 21.74 5.69
N ALA A 146 -4.03 22.47 6.37
CA ALA A 146 -5.08 23.24 5.71
C ALA A 146 -4.52 24.38 4.84
N ALA A 147 -3.45 25.04 5.29
CA ALA A 147 -2.84 26.20 4.63
C ALA A 147 -1.93 25.85 3.46
N ILE A 148 -1.29 24.68 3.48
CA ILE A 148 -0.33 24.23 2.46
C ILE A 148 -0.93 23.24 1.46
N SER A 149 -2.23 22.95 1.55
CA SER A 149 -2.94 22.06 0.63
C SER A 149 -2.68 22.45 -0.83
N PRO A 150 -2.36 21.50 -1.73
CA PRO A 150 -2.47 20.04 -1.57
C PRO A 150 -1.28 19.34 -0.87
N SER A 151 -0.25 20.08 -0.48
CA SER A 151 0.89 19.53 0.27
C SER A 151 0.49 19.15 1.69
N GLN A 152 1.25 18.24 2.32
CA GLN A 152 1.01 17.82 3.70
C GLN A 152 2.31 17.63 4.47
N VAL A 153 2.30 18.04 5.74
CA VAL A 153 3.32 17.73 6.74
C VAL A 153 2.83 16.60 7.64
N ASN A 154 3.77 15.77 8.10
CA ASN A 154 3.49 14.67 9.02
C ASN A 154 3.14 15.20 10.41
N ALA A 155 3.96 16.13 10.90
CA ALA A 155 3.84 16.67 12.24
C ALA A 155 4.51 18.04 12.36
N VAL A 156 4.01 18.81 13.32
CA VAL A 156 4.67 20.02 13.82
C VAL A 156 5.43 19.68 15.11
N LEU A 157 6.73 19.92 15.10
CA LEU A 157 7.63 19.62 16.21
C LEU A 157 8.09 20.91 16.88
N PHE A 158 8.07 20.92 18.22
CA PHE A 158 8.62 22.02 19.01
C PHE A 158 10.06 21.73 19.38
N LYS A 159 10.98 22.61 18.96
CA LYS A 159 12.38 22.61 19.39
C LYS A 159 12.56 23.32 20.72
N GLU A 160 11.84 24.43 20.92
CA GLU A 160 11.93 25.27 22.10
C GLU A 160 10.56 25.91 22.35
N ILE A 161 10.12 25.92 23.61
CA ILE A 161 8.95 26.66 24.08
C ILE A 161 9.34 27.35 25.38
N ILE A 162 9.14 28.66 25.44
CA ILE A 162 9.38 29.47 26.63
C ILE A 162 8.20 30.41 26.81
N VAL A 163 7.62 30.41 28.02
CA VAL A 163 6.61 31.39 28.45
C VAL A 163 7.28 32.33 29.45
N GLN A 164 7.15 33.65 29.24
CA GLN A 164 7.78 34.71 30.03
C GLN A 164 6.74 35.70 30.56
#